data_AF-A0A1W2ACT8-F1
#
_entry.id   AF-A0A1W2ACT8-F1
#
_cell.length_a   1.000
_cell.length_b   1.000
_cell.length_c   1.000
_cell.angle_alpha   90.00
_cell.angle_beta   90.00
_cell.angle_gamma   90.00
#
_symmetry.space_group_name_H-M   'P 1'
#
loop_
_entity.id
_entity.type
_entity.pdbx_description
1 polymer ?
#
loop_
_entity_poly.entity_id
_entity_poly.type
_entity_poly.pdbx_seq_one_letter_code
_entity_poly.pdbx_strand_id
1 'polypeptide(L)'
;MKHKIKLLNMFRLNPDKFLPVADHAWKVFPEEDPGTEWYDDTEVNLGWDAGLLEPDRPYFMECWATCGITMLTYFVSTRGIEDASTEDLVRMLTDAHLFRLLDPENPRTSVMKFEDDTGNEFYSINVTAGIEDDLYVEGGACYPFGPLNEYNERKMKGEKPDDGKRKDE
;
A
#
# COMPACT_ATOMS: atom_id res chain seq x y z
N MET A 1 4.48 -7.57 23.43
CA MET A 1 3.17 -7.90 22.79
C MET A 1 2.05 -6.90 23.10
N LYS A 2 1.76 -6.52 24.36
CA LYS A 2 0.63 -5.62 24.73
C LYS A 2 0.61 -4.22 24.10
N HIS A 3 1.73 -3.68 23.60
CA HIS A 3 1.79 -2.35 22.96
C HIS A 3 1.60 -2.39 21.44
N LYS A 4 1.89 -3.52 20.79
CA LYS A 4 1.83 -3.68 19.31
C LYS A 4 0.39 -3.85 18.80
N ILE A 5 -0.41 -4.65 19.52
CA ILE A 5 -1.87 -4.74 19.32
C ILE A 5 -2.54 -3.36 19.47
N LYS A 6 -1.93 -2.46 20.26
CA LYS A 6 -2.49 -1.13 20.52
C LYS A 6 -2.42 -0.23 19.30
N LEU A 7 -1.37 -0.26 18.47
CA LEU A 7 -1.27 0.62 17.29
C LEU A 7 -2.27 0.21 16.20
N LEU A 8 -2.28 -1.06 15.82
CA LEU A 8 -3.24 -1.59 14.83
C LEU A 8 -4.70 -1.50 15.32
N ASN A 9 -4.96 -1.74 16.62
CA ASN A 9 -6.29 -1.51 17.15
C ASN A 9 -6.65 -0.02 17.21
N MET A 10 -5.70 0.86 17.54
CA MET A 10 -5.95 2.30 17.50
C MET A 10 -6.25 2.77 16.07
N PHE A 11 -5.52 2.25 15.09
CA PHE A 11 -5.77 2.45 13.65
C PHE A 11 -7.20 2.03 13.27
N ARG A 12 -7.55 0.76 13.52
CA ARG A 12 -8.87 0.19 13.20
C ARG A 12 -10.02 0.86 13.95
N LEU A 13 -9.81 1.29 15.19
CA LEU A 13 -10.84 1.91 16.05
C LEU A 13 -10.95 3.43 15.88
N ASN A 14 -9.98 4.07 15.22
CA ASN A 14 -9.99 5.51 14.98
C ASN A 14 -9.50 5.81 13.56
N PRO A 15 -10.10 5.22 12.50
CA PRO A 15 -9.62 5.41 11.14
C PRO A 15 -9.43 6.90 10.81
N ASP A 16 -10.36 7.76 11.23
CA ASP A 16 -10.32 9.22 11.06
C ASP A 16 -9.13 9.94 11.73
N LYS A 17 -8.48 9.32 12.74
CA LYS A 17 -7.26 9.84 13.39
C LYS A 17 -5.98 9.30 12.76
N PHE A 18 -6.08 8.23 11.98
CA PHE A 18 -4.97 7.55 11.31
C PHE A 18 -5.09 7.57 9.78
N LEU A 19 -6.01 8.38 9.24
CA LEU A 19 -6.03 8.85 7.85
C LEU A 19 -4.83 9.76 7.47
N PRO A 20 -3.66 9.66 8.10
CA PRO A 20 -2.42 10.06 7.44
C PRO A 20 -1.28 9.09 7.79
N VAL A 21 -1.02 8.12 6.93
CA VAL A 21 0.33 7.54 6.83
C VAL A 21 0.95 7.78 5.45
N ALA A 22 0.17 8.23 4.46
CA ALA A 22 0.65 8.29 3.08
C ALA A 22 0.64 9.67 2.40
N ASP A 23 -0.14 10.66 2.84
CA ASP A 23 -0.05 11.99 2.21
C ASP A 23 -0.40 13.17 3.15
N HIS A 24 0.63 13.95 3.51
CA HIS A 24 0.49 15.22 4.22
C HIS A 24 0.30 16.42 3.26
N ALA A 25 0.34 16.21 1.96
CA ALA A 25 0.08 17.23 0.94
C ALA A 25 -1.41 17.47 0.69
N TRP A 26 -2.28 16.65 1.30
CA TRP A 26 -3.75 16.74 1.21
C TRP A 26 -4.29 16.58 -0.21
N LYS A 27 -3.59 15.87 -1.09
CA LYS A 27 -3.97 15.76 -2.51
C LYS A 27 -5.04 14.69 -2.74
N VAL A 28 -5.74 14.82 -3.87
CA VAL A 28 -6.66 13.79 -4.40
C VAL A 28 -5.88 12.95 -5.40
N PHE A 29 -6.00 11.62 -5.31
CA PHE A 29 -5.29 10.67 -6.18
C PHE A 29 -6.23 9.96 -7.17
N PRO A 30 -5.76 9.60 -8.38
CA PRO A 30 -4.58 10.18 -9.02
C PRO A 30 -4.79 11.68 -9.29
N GLU A 31 -3.71 12.44 -9.34
CA GLU A 31 -3.76 13.81 -9.85
C GLU A 31 -4.15 13.71 -11.35
N GLU A 32 -5.26 14.34 -11.77
CA GLU A 32 -5.45 14.60 -13.19
C GLU A 32 -4.30 15.52 -13.59
N ASP A 33 -3.25 15.00 -14.24
CA ASP A 33 -2.27 15.87 -14.90
C ASP A 33 -2.93 16.32 -16.22
N PRO A 34 -3.34 17.59 -16.36
CA PRO A 34 -4.12 18.06 -17.50
C PRO A 34 -3.29 18.18 -18.80
N GLY A 35 -2.27 17.34 -18.97
CA GLY A 35 -1.38 17.29 -20.12
C GLY A 35 -0.86 15.90 -20.51
N THR A 36 -1.16 14.85 -19.74
CA THR A 36 -0.80 13.48 -20.13
C THR A 36 -1.95 12.87 -20.93
N GLU A 37 -1.67 12.47 -22.19
CA GLU A 37 -2.59 11.60 -22.90
C GLU A 37 -2.72 10.32 -22.06
N TRP A 38 -3.95 10.03 -21.63
CA TRP A 38 -4.35 9.01 -20.65
C TRP A 38 -3.88 7.56 -20.94
N TYR A 39 -3.08 7.34 -21.99
CA TYR A 39 -3.03 6.07 -22.67
C TYR A 39 -1.70 5.31 -22.67
N ASP A 40 -0.57 5.81 -22.16
CA ASP A 40 0.63 4.94 -22.12
C ASP A 40 1.51 5.01 -20.85
N ASP A 41 1.61 6.12 -20.10
CA ASP A 41 2.56 6.20 -18.96
C ASP A 41 1.96 6.69 -17.63
N THR A 42 0.62 6.72 -17.50
CA THR A 42 -0.01 7.24 -16.27
C THR A 42 -0.11 6.16 -15.20
N GLU A 43 0.59 6.36 -14.09
CA GLU A 43 0.45 5.53 -12.89
C GLU A 43 -0.79 5.96 -12.07
N VAL A 44 -1.65 5.00 -11.77
CA VAL A 44 -2.86 5.21 -10.96
C VAL A 44 -2.71 4.48 -9.64
N ASN A 45 -2.74 5.22 -8.54
CA ASN A 45 -2.78 4.66 -7.19
C ASN A 45 -4.20 4.15 -6.87
N LEU A 46 -4.31 2.85 -6.59
CA LEU A 46 -5.58 2.16 -6.33
C LEU A 46 -5.87 2.01 -4.83
N GLY A 47 -4.82 1.78 -4.03
CA GLY A 47 -4.96 1.62 -2.59
C GLY A 47 -3.63 1.44 -1.87
N TRP A 48 -3.72 1.17 -0.58
CA TRP A 48 -2.54 0.97 0.27
C TRP A 48 -2.84 0.00 1.41
N ASP A 49 -1.82 -0.53 2.05
CA ASP A 49 -1.94 -1.25 3.31
C ASP A 49 -0.69 -1.03 4.17
N ALA A 50 -0.80 -1.24 5.48
CA ALA A 50 0.35 -1.17 6.38
C ALA A 50 0.15 -2.13 7.54
N GLY A 51 1.24 -2.76 7.96
CA GLY A 51 1.16 -3.76 9.02
C GLY A 51 2.51 -4.17 9.57
N LEU A 52 2.53 -5.34 10.18
CA LEU A 52 3.72 -5.95 10.76
C LEU A 52 3.85 -7.37 10.19
N LEU A 53 5.02 -7.66 9.63
CA LEU A 53 5.51 -9.01 9.37
C LEU A 53 6.02 -9.61 10.67
N GLU A 54 5.95 -10.93 10.82
CA GLU A 54 6.47 -11.59 12.00
C GLU A 54 8.01 -11.49 12.08
N PRO A 55 8.60 -11.30 13.28
CA PRO A 55 7.93 -11.12 14.57
C PRO A 55 7.44 -9.68 14.83
N ASP A 56 7.96 -8.67 14.10
CA ASP A 56 7.62 -7.26 14.26
C ASP A 56 8.19 -6.30 13.21
N ARG A 57 8.49 -6.78 12.01
CA ARG A 57 9.03 -5.92 10.95
C ARG A 57 7.88 -5.13 10.32
N PRO A 58 7.84 -3.79 10.41
CA PRO A 58 6.81 -3.02 9.74
C PRO A 58 6.93 -3.12 8.23
N TYR A 59 5.79 -3.13 7.56
CA TYR A 59 5.69 -2.96 6.11
C TYR A 59 4.71 -1.84 5.78
N PHE A 60 4.94 -1.20 4.65
CA PHE A 60 3.98 -0.37 3.94
C PHE A 60 3.75 -0.97 2.55
N MET A 61 2.54 -0.90 2.03
CA MET A 61 2.18 -1.44 0.72
C MET A 61 1.41 -0.41 -0.08
N GLU A 62 1.76 -0.26 -1.34
CA GLU A 62 1.00 0.49 -2.33
C GLU A 62 0.44 -0.48 -3.38
N CYS A 63 -0.81 -0.26 -3.75
CA CYS A 63 -1.46 -0.91 -4.88
C CYS A 63 -1.67 0.14 -5.95
N TRP A 64 -1.09 -0.06 -7.12
CA TRP A 64 -1.13 0.89 -8.23
C TRP A 64 -1.17 0.16 -9.57
N ALA A 65 -1.55 0.87 -10.62
CA ALA A 65 -1.63 0.32 -11.97
C ALA A 65 -1.00 1.26 -12.99
N THR A 66 -0.36 0.70 -14.02
CA THR A 66 0.15 1.41 -15.19
C THR A 66 0.18 0.47 -16.38
N CYS A 67 0.00 0.98 -17.60
CA CYS A 67 0.11 0.20 -18.86
C CYS A 67 -0.66 -1.15 -18.85
N GLY A 68 -1.85 -1.22 -18.25
CA GLY A 68 -2.63 -2.46 -18.14
C GLY A 68 -2.10 -3.49 -17.12
N ILE A 69 -1.12 -3.11 -16.30
CA ILE A 69 -0.50 -3.92 -15.24
C ILE A 69 -0.96 -3.39 -13.88
N THR A 70 -1.41 -4.27 -12.99
CA THR A 70 -1.63 -3.96 -11.56
C THR A 70 -0.48 -4.48 -10.72
N MET A 71 0.07 -3.63 -9.86
CA MET A 71 1.24 -3.88 -9.02
C MET A 71 0.90 -3.71 -7.55
N LEU A 72 1.45 -4.59 -6.72
CA LEU A 72 1.57 -4.41 -5.27
C LEU A 72 3.05 -4.15 -4.97
N THR A 73 3.37 -3.00 -4.37
CA THR A 73 4.73 -2.65 -3.96
C THR A 73 4.81 -2.65 -2.45
N TYR A 74 5.60 -3.55 -1.88
CA TYR A 74 5.85 -3.62 -0.44
C TYR A 74 7.18 -2.96 -0.10
N PHE A 75 7.14 -2.08 0.89
CA PHE A 75 8.31 -1.42 1.46
C PHE A 75 8.62 -2.01 2.82
N VAL A 76 9.84 -2.54 2.98
CA VAL A 76 10.32 -3.11 4.24
C VAL A 76 11.75 -2.66 4.51
N SER A 77 12.08 -2.33 5.76
CA SER A 77 13.45 -1.97 6.13
C SER A 77 14.39 -3.15 5.86
N THR A 78 15.60 -2.87 5.36
CA THR A 78 16.63 -3.91 5.15
C THR A 78 17.29 -4.36 6.45
N ARG A 79 17.09 -3.62 7.56
CA ARG A 79 17.75 -3.89 8.84
C ARG A 79 17.51 -5.30 9.35
N GLY A 80 18.57 -6.09 9.52
CA GLY A 80 18.54 -7.49 9.96
C GLY A 80 18.15 -8.50 8.88
N ILE A 81 18.00 -8.09 7.62
CA ILE A 81 17.75 -8.92 6.43
C ILE A 81 18.54 -8.39 5.22
N GLU A 82 19.69 -7.75 5.43
CA GLU A 82 20.44 -6.99 4.43
C GLU A 82 20.92 -7.84 3.25
N ASP A 83 21.11 -9.14 3.50
CA ASP A 83 21.59 -10.16 2.57
C ASP A 83 20.46 -11.07 2.05
N ALA A 84 19.19 -10.75 2.35
CA ALA A 84 18.05 -11.56 1.89
C ALA A 84 17.94 -11.54 0.36
N SER A 85 17.70 -12.70 -0.23
CA SER A 85 17.44 -12.81 -1.67
C SER A 85 16.03 -12.35 -2.02
N THR A 86 15.76 -12.15 -3.31
CA THR A 86 14.40 -11.90 -3.81
C THR A 86 13.42 -12.97 -3.34
N GLU A 87 13.82 -14.24 -3.41
CA GLU A 87 13.00 -15.38 -2.99
C GLU A 87 12.73 -15.36 -1.49
N ASP A 88 13.73 -15.01 -0.66
CA ASP A 88 13.54 -14.88 0.79
C ASP A 88 12.54 -13.76 1.13
N LEU A 89 12.63 -12.63 0.44
CA LEU A 89 11.76 -11.47 0.64
C LEU A 89 10.32 -11.75 0.18
N VAL A 90 10.14 -12.37 -0.98
CA VAL A 90 8.81 -12.79 -1.47
C VAL A 90 8.21 -13.84 -0.53
N ARG A 91 9.00 -14.83 -0.10
CA ARG A 91 8.55 -15.86 0.86
C ARG A 91 8.11 -15.23 2.18
N MET A 92 8.84 -14.24 2.68
CA MET A 92 8.47 -13.50 3.90
C MET A 92 7.07 -12.86 3.79
N LEU A 93 6.70 -12.32 2.62
CA LEU A 93 5.38 -11.73 2.42
C LEU A 93 4.28 -12.80 2.28
N THR A 94 4.56 -13.91 1.59
CA THR A 94 3.60 -15.00 1.41
C THR A 94 3.36 -15.81 2.68
N ASP A 95 4.41 -16.03 3.48
CA ASP A 95 4.32 -16.71 4.79
C ASP A 95 3.51 -15.86 5.79
N ALA A 96 3.57 -14.53 5.65
CA ALA A 96 2.72 -13.60 6.39
C ALA A 96 1.28 -13.49 5.87
N HIS A 97 0.91 -14.29 4.86
CA HIS A 97 -0.42 -14.32 4.23
C HIS A 97 -0.88 -12.96 3.67
N LEU A 98 0.05 -12.09 3.26
CA LEU A 98 -0.30 -10.82 2.62
C LEU A 98 -0.88 -11.05 1.22
N PHE A 99 -0.34 -12.04 0.50
CA PHE A 99 -0.89 -12.57 -0.74
C PHE A 99 -0.44 -14.02 -0.94
N ARG A 100 -1.05 -14.68 -1.93
CA ARG A 100 -0.69 -16.02 -2.40
C ARG A 100 -0.35 -15.96 -3.88
N LEU A 101 0.79 -16.53 -4.27
CA LEU A 101 1.15 -16.71 -5.69
C LEU A 101 0.25 -17.79 -6.32
N LEU A 102 -0.27 -17.51 -7.51
CA LEU A 102 -1.02 -18.48 -8.32
C LEU A 102 -0.10 -19.42 -9.11
N ASP A 103 1.08 -18.93 -9.52
CA ASP A 103 2.17 -19.73 -10.09
C ASP A 103 3.48 -19.47 -9.31
N PRO A 104 3.75 -20.25 -8.24
CA PRO A 104 4.96 -20.10 -7.42
C PRO A 104 6.26 -20.40 -8.16
N GLU A 105 6.22 -21.13 -9.28
CA GLU A 105 7.42 -21.49 -10.05
C GLU A 105 7.87 -20.34 -10.97
N ASN A 106 6.95 -19.42 -11.31
CA ASN A 106 7.24 -18.24 -12.14
C ASN A 106 6.71 -16.95 -11.49
N PRO A 107 7.20 -16.56 -10.30
CA PRO A 107 6.72 -15.37 -9.62
C PRO A 107 7.03 -14.13 -10.46
N ARG A 108 6.01 -13.31 -10.71
CA ARG A 108 6.14 -12.01 -11.38
C ARG A 108 6.53 -10.95 -10.37
N THR A 109 7.73 -11.08 -9.83
CA THR A 109 8.24 -10.23 -8.74
C THR A 109 9.58 -9.61 -9.09
N SER A 110 9.80 -8.37 -8.66
CA SER A 110 11.11 -7.73 -8.68
C SER A 110 11.40 -7.05 -7.35
N VAL A 111 12.67 -7.02 -6.97
CA VAL A 111 13.12 -6.38 -5.73
C VAL A 111 14.19 -5.36 -6.07
N MET A 112 14.03 -4.16 -5.53
CA MET A 112 15.04 -3.11 -5.55
C MET A 112 15.37 -2.71 -4.12
N LYS A 113 16.62 -2.36 -3.87
CA LYS A 113 17.08 -1.76 -2.62
C LYS A 113 17.35 -0.29 -2.87
N PHE A 114 16.88 0.60 -2.01
CA PHE A 114 17.15 2.03 -2.10
C PHE A 114 17.29 2.67 -0.71
N GLU A 115 17.94 3.83 -0.67
CA GLU A 115 18.17 4.64 0.53
C GLU A 115 17.34 5.93 0.42
N ASP A 116 16.64 6.29 1.50
CA ASP A 116 15.92 7.57 1.58
C ASP A 116 16.87 8.75 1.88
N ASP A 117 16.35 9.97 1.85
CA ASP A 117 17.12 11.19 2.11
C ASP A 117 17.61 11.32 3.57
N THR A 118 17.12 10.47 4.46
CA THR A 118 17.53 10.39 5.87
C THR A 118 18.53 9.25 6.13
N GLY A 119 18.93 8.50 5.09
CA GLY A 119 19.89 7.41 5.17
C GLY A 119 19.29 6.07 5.63
N ASN A 120 17.97 5.91 5.63
CA ASN A 120 17.35 4.62 5.90
C ASN A 120 17.27 3.79 4.62
N GLU A 121 17.68 2.53 4.72
CA GLU A 121 17.65 1.59 3.60
C GLU A 121 16.39 0.69 3.65
N PHE A 122 15.73 0.53 2.51
CA PHE A 122 14.52 -0.28 2.35
C PHE A 122 14.60 -1.15 1.09
N TYR A 123 13.91 -2.30 1.15
CA TYR A 123 13.51 -3.04 -0.04
C TYR A 123 12.18 -2.49 -0.55
N SER A 124 12.13 -2.22 -1.85
CA SER A 124 10.91 -2.12 -2.66
C SER A 124 10.69 -3.48 -3.35
N ILE A 125 9.65 -4.19 -2.93
CA ILE A 125 9.30 -5.52 -3.43
C ILE A 125 8.05 -5.36 -4.29
N ASN A 126 8.22 -5.35 -5.61
CA ASN A 126 7.13 -5.26 -6.57
C ASN A 126 6.61 -6.66 -6.90
N VAL A 127 5.29 -6.82 -6.81
CA VAL A 127 4.56 -8.04 -7.12
C VAL A 127 3.51 -7.68 -8.16
N THR A 128 3.62 -8.21 -9.37
CA THR A 128 2.56 -8.06 -10.38
C THR A 128 1.35 -8.84 -9.91
N ALA A 129 0.27 -8.15 -9.58
CA ALA A 129 -0.97 -8.78 -9.16
C ALA A 129 -1.71 -9.37 -10.35
N GLY A 130 -1.74 -8.66 -11.47
CA GLY A 130 -2.35 -9.09 -12.71
C GLY A 130 -2.03 -8.14 -13.86
N ILE A 131 -2.38 -8.58 -15.06
CA ILE A 131 -2.41 -7.81 -16.30
C ILE A 131 -3.83 -7.88 -16.88
N GLU A 132 -4.07 -7.28 -18.05
CA GLU A 132 -5.40 -7.18 -18.67
C GLU A 132 -6.23 -8.48 -18.63
N ASP A 133 -5.62 -9.61 -18.99
CA ASP A 133 -6.31 -10.90 -19.12
C ASP A 133 -5.93 -11.93 -18.04
N ASP A 134 -4.87 -11.69 -17.25
CA ASP A 134 -4.31 -12.68 -16.33
C ASP A 134 -4.19 -12.14 -14.89
N LEU A 135 -4.50 -13.00 -13.93
CA LEU A 135 -4.24 -12.77 -12.51
C LEU A 135 -3.09 -13.68 -12.04
N TYR A 136 -2.16 -13.13 -11.27
CA TYR A 136 -0.97 -13.86 -10.78
C TYR A 136 -0.95 -14.04 -9.26
N VAL A 137 -1.77 -13.29 -8.51
CA VAL A 137 -1.87 -13.41 -7.05
C VAL A 137 -3.32 -13.50 -6.59
N GLU A 138 -3.54 -14.12 -5.44
CA GLU A 138 -4.78 -14.06 -4.67
C GLU A 138 -4.51 -13.36 -3.32
N GLY A 139 -5.46 -12.58 -2.82
CA GLY A 139 -5.28 -11.79 -1.60
C GLY A 139 -4.80 -10.36 -1.90
N GLY A 140 -3.88 -9.82 -1.11
CA GLY A 140 -3.42 -8.44 -1.27
C GLY A 140 -4.48 -7.43 -0.85
N ALA A 141 -5.03 -7.59 0.36
CA ALA A 141 -6.03 -6.66 0.87
C ALA A 141 -5.43 -5.25 0.94
N CYS A 142 -6.00 -4.30 0.19
CA CYS A 142 -5.66 -2.90 0.28
C CYS A 142 -6.88 -2.08 0.69
N TYR A 143 -6.64 -1.00 1.42
CA TYR A 143 -7.60 0.05 1.65
C TYR A 143 -7.63 0.96 0.41
N PRO A 144 -8.80 1.19 -0.21
CA PRO A 144 -8.87 2.02 -1.40
C PRO A 144 -8.54 3.48 -1.07
N PHE A 145 -7.95 4.20 -2.01
CA PHE A 145 -7.76 5.64 -1.87
C PHE A 145 -9.06 6.45 -2.00
N GLY A 146 -10.13 5.88 -2.57
CA GLY A 146 -11.42 6.57 -2.77
C GLY A 146 -11.96 7.28 -1.51
N PRO A 147 -12.12 6.59 -0.36
CA PRO A 147 -12.51 7.23 0.90
C PRO A 147 -11.53 8.30 1.40
N LEU A 148 -10.23 8.13 1.16
CA LEU A 148 -9.23 9.15 1.51
C LEU A 148 -9.36 10.38 0.60
N ASN A 149 -9.59 10.19 -0.69
CA ASN A 149 -9.84 11.26 -1.66
C ASN A 149 -11.08 12.07 -1.28
N GLU A 150 -12.19 11.41 -0.96
CA GLU A 150 -13.40 12.10 -0.50
C GLU A 150 -13.12 12.94 0.75
N TYR A 151 -12.35 12.41 1.69
CA TYR A 151 -11.96 13.15 2.89
C TYR A 151 -11.07 14.36 2.56
N ASN A 152 -10.06 14.19 1.70
CA ASN A 152 -9.15 15.26 1.28
C ASN A 152 -9.90 16.36 0.52
N GLU A 153 -10.82 16.01 -0.38
CA GLU A 153 -11.68 16.96 -1.09
C GLU A 153 -12.52 17.80 -0.13
N ARG A 154 -13.19 17.16 0.83
CA ARG A 154 -14.00 17.86 1.83
C ARG A 154 -13.15 18.82 2.66
N LYS A 155 -11.95 18.39 3.05
CA LYS A 155 -10.99 19.24 3.77
C LYS A 155 -10.53 20.43 2.95
N MET A 156 -10.17 20.23 1.68
CA MET A 156 -9.80 21.32 0.76
C MET A 156 -10.93 22.33 0.58
N LYS A 157 -12.19 21.86 0.53
CA LYS A 157 -13.40 22.68 0.44
C LYS A 157 -13.76 23.39 1.76
N GLY A 158 -13.03 23.12 2.85
CA GLY A 158 -13.30 23.69 4.19
C GLY A 158 -14.54 23.08 4.87
N GLU A 159 -15.01 21.94 4.39
CA GLU A 159 -16.18 21.26 4.95
C GLU A 159 -15.82 20.60 6.28
N LYS A 160 -16.76 20.66 7.23
CA LYS A 160 -16.59 19.94 8.50
C LYS A 160 -16.76 18.44 8.23
N PRO A 161 -15.95 17.58 8.87
CA PRO A 161 -16.20 16.14 8.84
C PRO A 161 -17.64 15.87 9.31
N ASP A 162 -18.36 15.05 8.56
CA ASP A 162 -19.65 14.51 9.02
C ASP A 162 -19.38 13.81 10.36
N ASP A 163 -20.04 14.25 11.44
CA ASP A 163 -19.79 13.73 12.79
C ASP A 163 -20.34 12.30 12.96
N GLY A 164 -20.82 11.69 11.88
CA GLY A 164 -21.15 10.27 11.83
C GLY A 164 -22.26 9.91 12.79
N LYS A 165 -23.03 10.90 13.27
CA LYS A 165 -24.24 10.67 14.04
C LYS A 165 -25.22 10.00 13.11
N ARG A 166 -25.18 8.67 13.11
CA ARG A 166 -26.29 7.85 12.63
C ARG A 166 -27.53 8.44 13.25
N LYS A 167 -28.46 8.88 12.41
CA LYS A 167 -29.81 9.16 12.87
C LYS A 167 -30.30 7.82 13.39
N ASP A 168 -30.40 7.70 14.70
CA ASP A 168 -31.04 6.56 15.35
C ASP A 168 -32.48 6.55 14.83
N GLU A 169 -32.77 5.64 13.89
CA GLU A 169 -34.12 5.22 13.50
C GLU A 169 -34.42 3.84 14.09
#